data_AF-A0A521PKN8-F1
#
_entry.id   AF-A0A521PKN8-F1
#
_cell.length_a   1.000
_cell.length_b   1.000
_cell.length_c   1.000
_cell.angle_alpha   90.00
_cell.angle_beta   90.00
_cell.angle_gamma   90.00
#
_symmetry.space_group_name_H-M   'P 1'
#
loop_
_entity.id
_entity.type
_entity.pdbx_description
1 polymer ?
#
loop_
_entity_poly.entity_id
_entity_poly.type
_entity_poly.pdbx_seq_one_letter_code
_entity_poly.pdbx_strand_id
1 'polypeptide(L)'
;MLHPNTKRTLISLAVASACGLIAMSAHAQSAATAPPTQGRVAGKDKDKDKDKDYIPEIKVTATRYSTSLLKTPIAVTAFSQDNLARLGVTSAKDLANEIPNVNIQQTGDSAVQITIRGITSSNTTEIGDPAVGFHVDGLYSPRPQGAQAL
;
A
#
# COMPACT_ATOMS: atom_id res chain seq x y z
N MET A 1 59.97 10.17 -2.69
CA MET A 1 60.38 9.07 -1.80
C MET A 1 59.39 7.93 -2.02
N LEU A 2 59.91 6.79 -2.44
CA LEU A 2 59.21 5.63 -3.03
C LEU A 2 58.46 4.79 -1.98
N HIS A 3 57.44 4.10 -2.49
CA HIS A 3 56.64 2.99 -1.94
C HIS A 3 57.48 1.81 -1.35
N PRO A 4 56.88 0.61 -1.16
CA PRO A 4 56.08 0.06 -0.07
C PRO A 4 56.82 -1.17 0.53
N ASN A 5 56.27 -1.95 1.48
CA ASN A 5 56.71 -3.35 1.67
C ASN A 5 55.60 -4.15 2.39
N THR A 6 54.83 -5.03 1.74
CA THR A 6 55.11 -6.28 1.01
C THR A 6 55.30 -7.53 1.89
N LYS A 7 54.55 -8.57 1.48
CA LYS A 7 54.84 -10.02 1.53
C LYS A 7 54.68 -10.68 2.92
N ARG A 8 53.64 -11.51 3.10
CA ARG A 8 53.50 -12.92 2.68
C ARG A 8 54.38 -13.87 3.52
N THR A 9 53.77 -15.01 3.87
CA THR A 9 54.37 -16.32 4.15
C THR A 9 55.10 -16.55 5.47
N LEU A 10 54.40 -17.15 6.43
CA LEU A 10 54.87 -18.26 7.29
C LEU A 10 53.63 -19.14 7.57
N ILE A 11 53.30 -20.17 6.79
CA ILE A 11 53.87 -21.54 6.77
C ILE A 11 53.50 -22.33 8.04
N SER A 12 52.40 -23.09 7.90
CA SER A 12 52.17 -24.51 8.28
C SER A 12 52.33 -25.01 9.73
N LEU A 13 51.24 -25.59 10.25
CA LEU A 13 51.22 -26.86 11.02
C LEU A 13 49.78 -27.43 10.97
N ALA A 14 49.46 -28.29 9.99
CA ALA A 14 49.35 -29.74 10.13
C ALA A 14 48.23 -30.24 11.05
N VAL A 15 47.11 -30.72 10.48
CA VAL A 15 46.57 -32.08 10.71
C VAL A 15 45.75 -32.46 9.47
N ALA A 16 46.35 -33.32 8.66
CA ALA A 16 45.66 -34.08 7.62
C ALA A 16 45.00 -35.31 8.27
N SER A 17 43.74 -35.57 7.93
CA SER A 17 43.17 -36.91 8.03
C SER A 17 42.49 -37.21 6.71
N ALA A 18 43.09 -38.16 5.99
CA ALA A 18 42.73 -38.62 4.66
C ALA A 18 42.19 -40.05 4.75
N CYS A 19 41.09 -40.33 4.03
CA CYS A 19 40.74 -41.61 3.41
C CYS A 19 39.37 -41.40 2.74
N GLY A 20 39.06 -41.81 1.52
CA GLY A 20 39.70 -42.69 0.56
C GLY A 20 38.63 -43.05 -0.49
N LEU A 21 39.07 -43.22 -1.73
CA LEU A 21 38.28 -43.41 -2.95
C LEU A 21 37.47 -44.72 -2.98
N ILE A 22 36.24 -44.69 -3.55
CA ILE A 22 35.64 -45.85 -4.25
C ILE A 22 34.88 -45.36 -5.49
N ALA A 23 35.10 -46.08 -6.60
CA ALA A 23 34.64 -45.82 -7.95
C ALA A 23 33.23 -46.37 -8.25
N MET A 24 32.61 -45.79 -9.30
CA MET A 24 31.61 -46.33 -10.23
C MET A 24 30.54 -47.32 -9.74
N SER A 25 29.27 -46.90 -9.87
CA SER A 25 28.16 -47.78 -10.25
C SER A 25 27.08 -46.95 -10.95
N ALA A 26 27.13 -46.96 -12.28
CA ALA A 26 26.04 -46.49 -13.13
C ALA A 26 24.84 -47.43 -12.96
N HIS A 27 23.70 -46.91 -12.51
CA HIS A 27 22.40 -47.53 -12.70
C HIS A 27 21.56 -46.61 -13.60
N ALA A 28 21.42 -47.03 -14.85
CA ALA A 28 20.38 -46.57 -15.75
C ALA A 28 19.26 -47.61 -15.72
N GLN A 29 18.06 -47.27 -15.24
CA GLN A 29 16.86 -48.06 -15.53
C GLN A 29 15.60 -47.18 -15.57
N SER A 30 15.20 -46.91 -16.81
CA SER A 30 13.85 -46.86 -17.39
C SER A 30 12.66 -46.23 -16.62
N ALA A 31 12.27 -45.05 -17.13
CA ALA A 31 10.92 -44.58 -17.49
C ALA A 31 9.69 -44.92 -16.63
N ALA A 32 9.07 -43.86 -16.07
CA ALA A 32 7.61 -43.65 -16.10
C ALA A 32 7.26 -42.15 -15.90
N THR A 33 6.62 -41.60 -16.94
CA THR A 33 5.80 -40.39 -17.10
C THR A 33 5.30 -39.61 -15.87
N ALA A 34 5.62 -38.29 -15.81
CA ALA A 34 4.69 -37.15 -15.58
C ALA A 34 5.43 -35.77 -15.70
N PRO A 35 4.92 -34.76 -16.44
CA PRO A 35 5.50 -33.42 -16.55
C PRO A 35 4.79 -32.38 -15.64
N PRO A 36 5.15 -31.08 -15.69
CA PRO A 36 6.26 -30.41 -15.02
C PRO A 36 5.74 -29.45 -13.91
N THR A 37 6.65 -28.76 -13.19
CA THR A 37 6.58 -27.31 -12.85
C THR A 37 7.32 -27.03 -11.53
N GLN A 38 8.52 -26.47 -11.64
CA GLN A 38 8.89 -25.24 -10.93
C GLN A 38 10.14 -24.67 -11.58
N GLY A 39 9.90 -23.64 -12.39
CA GLY A 39 10.93 -22.93 -13.13
C GLY A 39 11.87 -22.17 -12.21
N ARG A 40 13.16 -22.33 -12.46
CA ARG A 40 14.19 -21.37 -12.11
C ARG A 40 14.34 -20.37 -13.25
N VAL A 41 14.14 -19.08 -12.97
CA VAL A 41 14.78 -17.92 -13.64
C VAL A 41 14.85 -16.82 -12.57
N ALA A 42 16.00 -16.37 -12.08
CA ALA A 42 17.09 -15.61 -12.73
C ALA A 42 16.63 -14.23 -13.25
N GLY A 43 17.14 -13.18 -12.59
CA GLY A 43 17.13 -11.78 -13.02
C GLY A 43 15.89 -11.00 -12.57
N LYS A 44 15.95 -9.71 -12.26
CA LYS A 44 17.01 -8.71 -12.45
C LYS A 44 16.51 -7.41 -11.77
N ASP A 45 17.45 -6.63 -11.23
CA ASP A 45 17.53 -5.16 -11.31
C ASP A 45 16.33 -4.36 -10.75
N LYS A 46 16.45 -3.72 -9.59
CA LYS A 46 16.86 -2.30 -9.49
C LYS A 46 16.35 -1.40 -10.62
N ASP A 47 15.05 -1.30 -10.81
CA ASP A 47 14.43 -0.12 -11.45
C ASP A 47 14.13 0.92 -10.36
N LYS A 48 15.14 1.74 -10.03
CA LYS A 48 15.00 2.96 -9.21
C LYS A 48 15.42 4.21 -9.99
N ASP A 49 15.21 4.23 -11.31
CA ASP A 49 15.63 5.38 -12.13
C ASP A 49 14.82 5.58 -13.44
N LYS A 50 13.54 5.22 -13.45
CA LYS A 50 12.61 5.57 -14.57
C LYS A 50 11.36 6.35 -14.18
N ASP A 51 11.19 6.71 -12.91
CA ASP A 51 10.00 7.41 -12.41
C ASP A 51 10.26 8.90 -12.15
N LYS A 52 10.63 9.66 -13.19
CA LYS A 52 10.65 11.13 -13.08
C LYS A 52 9.63 11.86 -13.97
N ASP A 53 9.00 11.14 -14.90
CA ASP A 53 8.05 11.74 -15.86
C ASP A 53 6.64 11.09 -15.88
N TYR A 54 6.35 10.13 -14.99
CA TYR A 54 5.01 9.51 -14.93
C TYR A 54 4.15 10.12 -13.83
N ILE A 55 2.91 10.51 -14.21
CA ILE A 55 1.87 10.87 -13.25
C ILE A 55 1.48 9.61 -12.48
N PRO A 56 1.55 9.60 -11.14
CA PRO A 56 1.17 8.44 -10.35
C PRO A 56 -0.31 8.10 -10.56
N GLU A 57 -0.60 6.82 -10.79
CA GLU A 57 -1.99 6.36 -10.95
C GLU A 57 -2.67 6.25 -9.58
N ILE A 58 -3.76 6.99 -9.40
CA ILE A 58 -4.59 6.95 -8.18
C ILE A 58 -5.79 6.04 -8.43
N LYS A 59 -5.97 4.99 -7.63
CA LYS A 59 -7.14 4.10 -7.67
C LYS A 59 -8.17 4.52 -6.61
N VAL A 60 -9.44 4.55 -6.99
CA VAL A 60 -10.57 4.91 -6.12
C VAL A 60 -11.71 3.91 -6.25
N THR A 61 -12.55 3.81 -5.22
CA THR A 61 -13.70 2.89 -5.14
C THR A 61 -15.05 3.62 -5.14
N ALA A 62 -15.09 4.86 -5.61
CA ALA A 62 -16.27 5.72 -5.57
C ALA A 62 -17.49 5.15 -6.32
N THR A 63 -17.28 4.26 -7.31
CA THR A 63 -18.34 3.56 -8.06
C THR A 63 -18.53 2.10 -7.62
N ARG A 64 -18.11 1.75 -6.39
CA ARG A 64 -18.09 0.37 -5.84
C ARG A 64 -17.11 -0.59 -6.54
N TYR A 65 -16.43 -0.15 -7.61
CA TYR A 65 -15.35 -0.88 -8.27
C TYR A 65 -14.06 -0.07 -8.23
N SER A 66 -12.91 -0.75 -8.20
CA SER A 66 -11.60 -0.09 -8.26
C SER A 66 -11.37 0.48 -9.66
N THR A 67 -11.32 1.80 -9.76
CA THR A 67 -11.11 2.53 -11.04
C THR A 67 -10.03 3.59 -10.86
N SER A 68 -9.37 3.97 -11.97
CA SER A 68 -8.43 5.10 -11.96
C SER A 68 -9.18 6.40 -11.78
N LEU A 69 -8.71 7.31 -10.92
CA LEU A 69 -9.33 8.60 -10.64
C LEU A 69 -9.58 9.40 -11.93
N LEU A 70 -8.67 9.35 -12.89
CA LEU A 70 -8.79 10.04 -14.19
C LEU A 70 -9.87 9.45 -15.12
N LYS A 71 -10.33 8.22 -14.86
CA LYS A 71 -11.35 7.51 -15.65
C LYS A 71 -12.70 7.47 -14.95
N THR A 72 -12.79 7.91 -13.69
CA THR A 72 -14.02 7.89 -12.91
C THR A 72 -14.91 9.10 -13.29
N PRO A 73 -16.13 8.92 -13.80
CA PRO A 73 -16.98 10.02 -14.30
C PRO A 73 -17.76 10.74 -13.19
N ILE A 74 -17.15 10.93 -12.03
CA ILE A 74 -17.71 11.68 -10.89
C ILE A 74 -16.59 12.49 -10.23
N ALA A 75 -16.96 13.61 -9.60
CA ALA A 75 -15.99 14.41 -8.86
C ALA A 75 -15.56 13.66 -7.59
N VAL A 76 -14.28 13.34 -7.50
CA VAL A 76 -13.68 12.62 -6.37
C VAL A 76 -12.47 13.40 -5.88
N THR A 77 -12.37 13.59 -4.56
CA THR A 77 -11.15 14.07 -3.91
C THR A 77 -10.58 12.90 -3.11
N ALA A 78 -9.30 12.61 -3.28
CA ALA A 78 -8.62 11.52 -2.62
C ALA A 78 -7.35 12.03 -1.93
N PHE A 79 -7.15 11.63 -0.67
CA PHE A 79 -5.97 11.97 0.11
C PHE A 79 -5.16 10.70 0.38
N SER A 80 -3.84 10.79 0.22
CA SER A 80 -2.91 9.77 0.70
C SER A 80 -2.63 9.99 2.20
N GLN A 81 -2.19 8.94 2.88
CA GLN A 81 -1.78 9.03 4.28
C GLN A 81 -0.70 10.10 4.51
N ASP A 82 0.31 10.17 3.64
CA ASP A 82 1.38 11.18 3.74
C ASP A 82 0.83 12.61 3.59
N ASN A 83 -0.16 12.82 2.72
CA ASN A 83 -0.80 14.13 2.56
C ASN A 83 -1.59 14.51 3.80
N LEU A 84 -2.36 13.59 4.37
CA LEU A 84 -3.11 13.83 5.62
C LEU A 84 -2.17 14.17 6.78
N ALA A 85 -1.05 13.45 6.91
CA ALA A 85 -0.05 13.71 7.94
C ALA A 85 0.61 15.09 7.76
N ARG A 86 0.91 15.50 6.52
CA ARG A 86 1.48 16.83 6.22
C ARG A 86 0.51 17.97 6.50
N LEU A 87 -0.77 17.73 6.25
CA LEU A 87 -1.85 18.70 6.50
C LEU A 87 -2.27 18.75 7.97
N GLY A 88 -1.79 17.81 8.80
CA GLY A 88 -2.18 17.72 10.21
C GLY A 88 -3.67 17.37 10.39
N VAL A 89 -4.25 16.65 9.43
CA VAL A 89 -5.63 16.18 9.50
C VAL A 89 -5.73 15.09 10.56
N THR A 90 -6.51 15.35 11.60
CA THR A 90 -6.70 14.44 12.75
C THR A 90 -8.14 14.02 12.95
N SER A 91 -9.06 14.67 12.23
CA SER A 91 -10.48 14.36 12.25
C SER A 91 -11.09 14.55 10.86
N ALA A 92 -12.24 13.92 10.60
CA ALA A 92 -12.96 14.15 9.34
C ALA A 92 -13.40 15.61 9.17
N LYS A 93 -13.53 16.38 10.26
CA LYS A 93 -13.89 17.81 10.20
C LYS A 93 -12.79 18.63 9.53
N ASP A 94 -11.53 18.29 9.75
CA ASP A 94 -10.39 19.01 9.19
C ASP A 94 -10.36 18.91 7.66
N LEU A 95 -10.85 17.80 7.10
CA LEU A 95 -10.98 17.59 5.66
C LEU A 95 -11.90 18.62 4.98
N ALA A 96 -12.87 19.19 5.70
CA ALA A 96 -13.75 20.20 5.13
C ALA A 96 -13.02 21.49 4.72
N ASN A 97 -11.84 21.76 5.31
CA ASN A 97 -11.03 22.92 4.95
C ASN A 97 -10.26 22.72 3.63
N GLU A 98 -9.99 21.47 3.27
CA GLU A 98 -9.19 21.09 2.10
C GLU A 98 -10.05 20.75 0.88
N ILE A 99 -11.31 20.38 1.09
CA ILE A 99 -12.22 19.95 0.02
C ILE A 99 -13.21 21.08 -0.33
N PRO A 100 -13.27 21.50 -1.60
CA PRO A 100 -14.22 22.54 -2.01
C PRO A 100 -15.66 22.03 -1.93
N ASN A 101 -16.58 22.91 -1.55
CA ASN A 101 -18.02 22.63 -1.45
C ASN A 101 -18.37 21.49 -0.48
N VAL A 102 -17.52 21.21 0.51
CA VAL A 102 -17.80 20.31 1.62
C VAL A 102 -17.75 21.13 2.91
N ASN A 103 -18.75 20.95 3.77
CA ASN A 103 -18.79 21.56 5.09
C ASN A 103 -19.22 20.51 6.10
N ILE A 104 -18.42 20.33 7.16
CA ILE A 104 -18.69 19.38 8.23
C ILE A 104 -18.83 20.19 9.51
N GLN A 105 -20.05 20.19 10.05
CA GLN A 105 -20.39 20.92 11.26
C GLN A 105 -20.84 19.97 12.35
N GLN A 106 -20.49 20.30 13.58
CA GLN A 106 -21.01 19.61 14.75
C GLN A 106 -22.17 20.44 15.32
N THR A 107 -23.32 19.82 15.47
CA THR A 107 -24.54 20.43 16.00
C THR A 107 -24.92 19.71 17.29
N GLY A 108 -25.21 20.45 18.36
CA GLY A 108 -25.59 19.86 19.65
C GLY A 108 -24.50 18.98 20.28
N ASP A 109 -24.92 17.98 21.06
CA ASP A 109 -24.06 17.26 22.01
C ASP A 109 -23.14 16.21 21.38
N SER A 110 -23.36 15.83 20.11
CA SER A 110 -22.49 14.91 19.33
C SER A 110 -22.92 14.72 17.87
N ALA A 111 -23.94 15.44 17.38
CA ALA A 111 -24.41 15.21 16.02
C ALA A 111 -23.49 15.87 14.99
N VAL A 112 -23.06 15.11 13.98
CA VAL A 112 -22.25 15.61 12.87
C VAL A 112 -23.15 15.79 11.65
N GLN A 113 -23.21 17.01 11.14
CA GLN A 113 -23.91 17.36 9.91
C GLN A 113 -22.91 17.58 8.79
N ILE A 114 -23.01 16.76 7.74
CA ILE A 114 -22.17 16.85 6.54
C ILE A 114 -22.99 17.47 5.43
N THR A 115 -22.46 18.54 4.86
CA THR A 115 -23.05 19.24 3.71
C THR A 115 -22.11 19.11 2.52
N ILE A 116 -22.62 18.64 1.38
CA ILE A 116 -21.86 18.58 0.13
C ILE A 116 -22.66 19.31 -0.95
N ARG A 117 -22.06 20.34 -1.58
CA ARG A 117 -22.71 21.16 -2.62
C ARG A 117 -24.08 21.72 -2.19
N GLY A 118 -24.19 22.12 -0.93
CA GLY A 118 -25.43 22.66 -0.34
C GLY A 118 -26.48 21.62 0.05
N ILE A 119 -26.24 20.33 -0.20
CA ILE A 119 -27.13 19.24 0.21
C ILE A 119 -26.78 18.83 1.63
N THR A 120 -27.75 18.95 2.54
CA THR A 120 -27.62 18.65 3.97
C THR A 120 -28.92 18.06 4.53
N SER A 121 -28.84 17.41 5.69
CA SER A 121 -30.01 16.93 6.44
C SER A 121 -29.98 17.53 7.83
N SER A 122 -31.11 18.09 8.26
CA SER A 122 -31.33 18.52 9.65
C SER A 122 -31.67 17.35 10.58
N ASN A 123 -31.88 16.15 10.04
CA ASN A 123 -32.17 14.98 10.83
C ASN A 123 -30.88 14.31 11.31
N THR A 124 -30.57 14.55 12.57
CA THR A 124 -29.42 13.97 13.26
C THR A 124 -29.81 12.90 14.28
N THR A 125 -31.06 12.46 14.25
CA THR A 125 -31.68 11.52 15.22
C THR A 125 -31.89 10.14 14.61
N GLU A 126 -32.19 9.12 15.41
CA GLU A 126 -32.46 7.75 15.00
C GLU A 126 -33.62 7.61 13.99
N ILE A 127 -34.46 8.64 13.88
CA ILE A 127 -35.72 8.61 13.13
C ILE A 127 -35.50 8.73 11.61
N GLY A 128 -34.34 9.20 11.15
CA GLY A 128 -34.08 9.26 9.70
C GLY A 128 -32.61 9.26 9.29
N ASP A 129 -32.45 9.17 7.97
CA ASP A 129 -31.16 9.06 7.31
C ASP A 129 -30.57 10.44 6.97
N PRO A 130 -29.24 10.60 7.07
CA PRO A 130 -28.56 11.79 6.59
C PRO A 130 -28.63 11.91 5.06
N ALA A 131 -28.63 13.14 4.55
CA ALA A 131 -28.65 13.41 3.10
C ALA A 131 -27.31 13.06 2.42
N VAL A 132 -26.22 13.02 3.21
CA VAL A 132 -24.87 12.66 2.75
C VAL A 132 -24.44 11.41 3.51
N GLY A 133 -24.06 10.37 2.79
CA GLY A 133 -23.68 9.10 3.40
C GLY A 133 -22.20 9.00 3.73
N PHE A 134 -21.90 8.81 5.01
CA PHE A 134 -20.54 8.54 5.47
C PHE A 134 -20.23 7.05 5.35
N HIS A 135 -19.05 6.71 4.84
CA HIS A 135 -18.65 5.32 4.65
C HIS A 135 -17.25 5.10 5.25
N VAL A 136 -17.09 4.01 5.98
CA VAL A 136 -15.80 3.56 6.52
C VAL A 136 -15.54 2.17 5.95
N ASP A 137 -14.40 2.00 5.27
CA ASP A 137 -14.04 0.75 4.58
C ASP A 137 -15.13 0.20 3.64
N GLY A 138 -15.90 1.12 3.03
CA GLY A 138 -16.99 0.81 2.12
C GLY A 138 -18.33 0.48 2.80
N LEU A 139 -18.37 0.35 4.13
CA LEU A 139 -19.59 0.17 4.91
C LEU A 139 -20.21 1.53 5.22
N TYR A 140 -21.52 1.63 5.01
CA TYR A 140 -22.29 2.83 5.32
C TYR A 140 -22.44 3.00 6.84
N SER A 141 -22.13 4.20 7.34
CA SER A 141 -22.41 4.61 8.71
C SER A 141 -23.53 5.66 8.70
N PRO A 142 -24.74 5.34 9.20
CA PRO A 142 -25.85 6.29 9.27
C PRO A 142 -25.60 7.43 10.27
N ARG A 143 -24.56 7.30 11.09
CA ARG A 143 -24.30 8.15 12.24
C ARG A 143 -22.81 8.55 12.24
N PRO A 144 -22.46 9.68 11.61
CA PRO A 144 -21.07 10.08 11.41
C PRO A 144 -20.35 10.59 12.67
N GLN A 145 -20.87 10.39 13.90
CA GLN A 145 -20.12 10.72 15.11
C GLN A 145 -18.78 9.98 15.21
N GLY A 146 -18.66 8.78 14.62
CA GLY A 146 -17.39 8.07 14.52
C GLY A 146 -16.33 8.79 13.68
N ALA A 147 -16.75 9.70 12.79
CA ALA A 147 -15.86 10.54 12.00
C ALA A 147 -15.12 11.61 12.84
N GLN A 148 -15.50 11.81 14.10
CA GLN A 148 -14.77 12.67 15.04
C GLN A 148 -13.60 11.95 15.72
N ALA A 149 -13.61 10.61 15.74
CA ALA A 149 -12.62 9.78 16.41
C ALA A 149 -11.61 9.14 15.45
N LEU A 150 -11.83 9.28 14.14
CA LEU A 150 -10.93 8.89 13.05
C LEU A 150 -10.19 10.11 12.53
#